data_AF-A0A7C4WK48-F1
#
_entry.id   AF-A0A7C4WK48-F1
#
_cell.length_a   1.000
_cell.length_b   1.000
_cell.length_c   1.000
_cell.angle_alpha   90.00
_cell.angle_beta   90.00
_cell.angle_gamma   90.00
#
_symmetry.space_group_name_H-M   'P 1'
#
loop_
_entity.id
_entity.type
_entity.pdbx_description
1 polymer ?
#
loop_
_entity_poly.entity_id
_entity_poly.type
_entity_poly.pdbx_seq_one_letter_code
_entity_poly.pdbx_strand_id
1 'polypeptide(L)'
;MRCPGQDTRFWKPEDIFEVSCPQCGEKVEFFKDEVRRRCRCGHEIVNPRVDFGCASWCPYAEQCVGTVPEEAKANRNVEERESLKDRIGLEMKKYFGTDFKRVKHALKVARYAEALLKAEGGDPLIVLAAAYLHEIGIREAEKKYGSPAGPYQEIEGPPLARAILERLHVSLPLIDEICDIIGHHHSPRTEETLNFQILYEADALVNMEEENGPKDREALKGRTSTVFKTATGKALAEKLLLSETSAAHPKGS
;
A
#
# COMPACT_ATOMS: atom_id res chain seq x y z
N MET A 1 -29.72 9.34 -15.76
CA MET A 1 -28.73 8.30 -16.13
C MET A 1 -29.31 6.96 -15.72
N ARG A 2 -29.23 5.92 -16.55
CA ARG A 2 -29.67 4.56 -16.19
C ARG A 2 -28.47 3.78 -15.66
N CYS A 3 -28.62 3.15 -14.50
CA CYS A 3 -27.56 2.36 -13.89
C CYS A 3 -27.26 1.13 -14.78
N PRO A 4 -25.98 0.77 -15.00
CA PRO A 4 -25.62 -0.38 -15.83
C PRO A 4 -26.29 -1.69 -15.40
N GLY A 5 -26.49 -1.89 -14.09
CA GLY A 5 -27.18 -3.07 -13.54
C GLY A 5 -28.70 -3.09 -13.78
N GLN A 6 -29.33 -1.94 -14.01
CA GLN A 6 -30.77 -1.80 -14.30
C GLN A 6 -31.07 -1.70 -15.81
N ASP A 7 -30.06 -1.89 -16.65
CA ASP A 7 -30.25 -1.89 -18.10
C ASP A 7 -30.74 -3.26 -18.56
N THR A 8 -32.07 -3.38 -18.70
CA THR A 8 -32.76 -4.61 -19.10
C THR A 8 -32.37 -5.12 -20.49
N ARG A 9 -31.67 -4.32 -21.31
CA ARG A 9 -31.19 -4.72 -22.64
C ARG A 9 -30.13 -5.82 -22.62
N PHE A 10 -29.41 -5.96 -21.51
CA PHE A 10 -28.38 -7.00 -21.34
C PHE A 10 -28.84 -8.16 -20.47
N TRP A 11 -30.14 -8.23 -20.16
CA TRP A 11 -30.67 -9.27 -19.30
C TRP A 11 -30.83 -10.59 -20.06
N LYS A 12 -30.48 -11.68 -19.38
CA LYS A 12 -30.68 -13.04 -19.86
C LYS A 12 -31.87 -13.69 -19.15
N PRO A 13 -32.44 -14.79 -19.65
CA PRO A 13 -33.54 -15.48 -18.97
C PRO A 13 -33.23 -15.88 -17.53
N GLU A 14 -31.94 -16.09 -17.19
CA GLU A 14 -31.51 -16.48 -15.85
C GLU A 14 -31.45 -15.32 -14.83
N ASP A 15 -31.65 -14.08 -15.30
CA ASP A 15 -31.67 -12.84 -14.50
C ASP A 15 -33.02 -12.60 -13.81
N ILE A 16 -34.03 -13.42 -14.12
CA ILE A 16 -35.33 -13.50 -13.44
C ILE A 16 -35.43 -14.89 -12.84
N PHE A 17 -35.65 -15.01 -11.54
CA PHE A 17 -35.69 -16.31 -10.87
C PHE A 17 -36.67 -16.31 -9.71
N GLU A 18 -37.16 -17.50 -9.36
CA GLU A 18 -38.10 -17.68 -8.25
C GLU A 18 -37.35 -18.04 -6.96
N VAL A 19 -37.77 -17.42 -5.85
CA VAL A 19 -37.30 -17.74 -4.50
C VAL A 19 -38.51 -18.13 -3.66
N SER A 20 -38.42 -19.24 -2.93
CA SER A 20 -39.47 -19.65 -2.00
C SER A 20 -39.47 -18.78 -0.75
N CYS A 21 -40.63 -18.23 -0.38
CA CYS A 21 -40.77 -17.44 0.85
C CYS A 21 -40.48 -18.31 2.08
N PRO A 22 -39.55 -17.92 2.98
CA PRO A 22 -39.25 -18.69 4.18
C PRO A 22 -40.42 -18.71 5.19
N GLN A 23 -41.38 -17.80 5.07
CA GLN A 23 -42.52 -17.70 5.99
C GLN A 23 -43.75 -18.50 5.53
N CYS A 24 -44.08 -18.49 4.23
CA CYS A 24 -45.30 -19.13 3.72
C CYS A 24 -45.07 -20.14 2.59
N GLY A 25 -43.83 -20.34 2.14
CA GLY A 25 -43.47 -21.29 1.10
C GLY A 25 -43.86 -20.89 -0.34
N GLU A 26 -44.62 -19.82 -0.51
CA GLU A 26 -45.02 -19.32 -1.84
C GLU A 26 -43.82 -18.85 -2.65
N LYS A 27 -43.90 -19.07 -3.96
CA LYS A 27 -42.85 -18.66 -4.89
C LYS A 27 -42.94 -17.17 -5.17
N VAL A 28 -41.83 -16.48 -5.03
CA VAL A 28 -41.69 -15.06 -5.30
C VAL A 28 -40.68 -14.86 -6.41
N GLU A 29 -41.12 -14.29 -7.53
CA GLU A 29 -40.24 -13.91 -8.63
C GLU A 29 -39.37 -12.71 -8.22
N PHE A 30 -38.06 -12.84 -8.42
CA PHE A 30 -37.05 -11.83 -8.20
C PHE A 30 -36.38 -11.45 -9.51
N PHE A 31 -36.11 -10.15 -9.66
CA PHE A 31 -35.20 -9.63 -10.67
C PHE A 31 -33.79 -9.50 -10.08
N LYS A 32 -32.74 -9.69 -10.89
CA LYS A 32 -31.34 -9.63 -10.40
C LYS A 32 -30.96 -8.32 -9.70
N ASP A 33 -31.63 -7.22 -10.04
CA ASP A 33 -31.38 -5.88 -9.52
C ASP A 33 -32.27 -5.53 -8.30
N GLU A 34 -33.25 -6.37 -7.97
CA GLU A 34 -34.06 -6.20 -6.77
C GLU A 34 -33.33 -6.75 -5.56
N VAL A 35 -33.01 -5.90 -4.60
CA VAL A 35 -32.32 -6.30 -3.37
C VAL A 35 -33.28 -7.01 -2.42
N ARG A 36 -34.54 -6.59 -2.40
CA ARG A 36 -35.58 -7.11 -1.52
C ARG A 36 -36.92 -7.09 -2.22
N ARG A 37 -37.78 -8.06 -1.91
CA ARG A 37 -39.15 -8.11 -2.44
C ARG A 37 -40.11 -8.59 -1.37
N ARG A 38 -41.28 -7.95 -1.30
CA ARG A 38 -42.33 -8.32 -0.36
C ARG A 38 -43.15 -9.47 -0.93
N CYS A 39 -43.21 -10.59 -0.21
CA CYS A 39 -44.10 -11.69 -0.51
C CYS A 39 -45.57 -11.28 -0.26
N ARG A 40 -46.52 -11.97 -0.89
CA ARG A 40 -47.96 -11.76 -0.67
C ARG A 40 -48.40 -11.96 0.78
N CYS A 41 -47.68 -12.78 1.55
CA CYS A 41 -47.93 -12.98 2.98
C CYS A 41 -47.46 -11.79 3.86
N GLY A 42 -46.82 -10.78 3.27
CA GLY A 42 -46.27 -9.62 3.97
C GLY A 42 -44.79 -9.74 4.36
N HIS A 43 -44.19 -10.94 4.29
CA HIS A 43 -42.77 -11.15 4.58
C HIS A 43 -41.85 -10.48 3.55
N GLU A 44 -40.81 -9.79 4.00
CA GLU A 44 -39.80 -9.19 3.13
C GLU A 44 -38.67 -10.19 2.90
N ILE A 45 -38.52 -10.66 1.65
CA ILE A 45 -37.49 -11.61 1.24
C ILE A 45 -36.30 -10.81 0.72
N VAL A 46 -35.09 -11.15 1.17
CA VAL A 46 -33.84 -10.62 0.61
C VAL A 46 -33.45 -11.47 -0.59
N ASN A 47 -33.05 -10.83 -1.68
CA ASN A 47 -32.60 -11.51 -2.88
C ASN A 47 -31.31 -12.32 -2.59
N PRO A 48 -31.34 -13.67 -2.69
CA PRO A 48 -30.18 -14.50 -2.40
C PRO A 48 -29.09 -14.45 -3.48
N ARG A 49 -29.38 -13.86 -4.65
CA ARG A 49 -28.46 -13.73 -5.78
C ARG A 49 -28.08 -12.26 -6.04
N VAL A 50 -28.28 -11.36 -5.08
CA VAL A 50 -27.93 -9.95 -5.26
C VAL A 50 -26.42 -9.84 -5.49
N ASP A 51 -26.04 -9.34 -6.66
CA ASP A 51 -24.65 -9.13 -7.03
C ASP A 51 -24.22 -7.73 -6.58
N PHE A 52 -23.37 -7.67 -5.54
CA PHE A 52 -22.82 -6.42 -5.04
C PHE A 52 -21.78 -5.80 -5.99
N GLY A 53 -21.44 -6.43 -7.12
CA GLY A 53 -20.42 -5.93 -8.05
C GLY A 53 -20.58 -4.45 -8.45
N CYS A 54 -21.82 -3.94 -8.57
CA CYS A 54 -22.05 -2.50 -8.81
C CYS A 54 -22.09 -1.66 -7.52
N ALA A 55 -22.58 -2.23 -6.42
CA ALA A 55 -22.59 -1.62 -5.10
C ALA A 55 -21.18 -1.51 -4.49
N SER A 56 -20.21 -2.27 -4.98
CA SER A 56 -18.80 -2.24 -4.54
C SER A 56 -18.03 -1.02 -5.02
N TRP A 57 -18.53 -0.23 -5.97
CA TRP A 57 -17.85 1.01 -6.43
C TRP A 57 -18.78 2.23 -6.53
N CYS A 58 -20.10 2.06 -6.37
CA CYS A 58 -21.04 3.17 -6.45
C CYS A 58 -21.04 4.02 -5.15
N PRO A 59 -21.00 5.36 -5.23
CA PRO A 59 -21.12 6.25 -4.06
C PRO A 59 -22.54 6.30 -3.47
N TYR A 60 -23.55 5.82 -4.20
CA TYR A 60 -24.95 5.75 -3.75
C TYR A 60 -25.37 4.33 -3.34
N ALA A 61 -24.42 3.40 -3.19
CA ALA A 61 -24.68 1.99 -2.95
C ALA A 61 -25.59 1.76 -1.73
N GLU A 62 -25.38 2.50 -0.63
CA GLU A 62 -26.17 2.34 0.60
C GLU A 62 -27.66 2.66 0.41
N GLN A 63 -27.99 3.55 -0.54
CA GLN A 63 -29.37 3.88 -0.87
C GLN A 63 -30.05 2.77 -1.68
N CYS A 64 -29.27 1.90 -2.34
CA CYS A 64 -29.79 0.82 -3.18
C CYS A 64 -29.81 -0.52 -2.44
N VAL A 65 -28.70 -0.92 -1.81
CA VAL A 65 -28.56 -2.25 -1.16
C VAL A 65 -28.76 -2.24 0.35
N GLY A 66 -28.94 -1.07 0.96
CA GLY A 66 -28.92 -0.91 2.41
C GLY A 66 -27.48 -1.01 2.95
N THR A 67 -27.28 -1.62 4.11
CA THR A 67 -25.93 -1.83 4.65
C THR A 67 -25.14 -2.78 3.75
N VAL A 68 -24.14 -2.24 3.05
CA VAL A 68 -23.14 -3.05 2.35
C VAL A 68 -22.46 -3.95 3.39
N PRO A 69 -22.33 -5.27 3.14
CA PRO A 69 -21.63 -6.17 4.05
C PRO A 69 -20.24 -5.62 4.41
N GLU A 70 -19.84 -5.71 5.67
CA GLU A 70 -18.53 -5.19 6.14
C GLU A 70 -17.36 -5.79 5.35
N GLU A 71 -17.49 -7.04 4.90
CA GLU A 71 -16.53 -7.72 4.02
C GLU A 71 -16.34 -7.01 2.68
N ALA A 72 -17.42 -6.50 2.07
CA ALA A 72 -17.35 -5.77 0.81
C ALA A 72 -16.80 -4.34 0.98
N LYS A 73 -17.03 -3.70 2.14
CA LYS A 73 -16.38 -2.43 2.49
C LYS A 73 -14.88 -2.62 2.76
N ALA A 74 -14.52 -3.69 3.46
CA ALA A 74 -13.12 -4.04 3.72
C ALA A 74 -12.37 -4.31 2.41
N ASN A 75 -12.96 -5.07 1.49
CA ASN A 75 -12.37 -5.31 0.17
C ASN A 75 -12.23 -4.03 -0.65
N ARG A 76 -13.25 -3.15 -0.68
CA ARG A 76 -13.15 -1.83 -1.34
C ARG A 76 -12.02 -1.00 -0.74
N ASN A 77 -11.92 -0.94 0.59
CA ASN A 77 -10.85 -0.20 1.27
C ASN A 77 -9.47 -0.78 0.93
N VAL A 78 -9.35 -2.10 0.77
CA VAL A 78 -8.11 -2.75 0.33
C VAL A 78 -7.78 -2.37 -1.12
N GLU A 79 -8.72 -2.50 -2.06
CA GLU A 79 -8.51 -2.13 -3.46
C GLU A 79 -8.20 -0.64 -3.64
N GLU A 80 -8.88 0.24 -2.90
CA GLU A 80 -8.62 1.68 -2.90
C GLU A 80 -7.22 1.99 -2.38
N ARG A 81 -6.76 1.31 -1.32
CA ARG A 81 -5.40 1.47 -0.77
C ARG A 81 -4.33 0.91 -1.71
N GLU A 82 -4.60 -0.23 -2.34
CA GLU A 82 -3.73 -0.82 -3.37
C GLU A 82 -3.62 0.10 -4.60
N SER A 83 -4.74 0.69 -5.04
CA SER A 83 -4.73 1.71 -6.10
C SER A 83 -3.97 2.97 -5.67
N LEU A 84 -4.09 3.37 -4.40
CA LEU A 84 -3.44 4.56 -3.88
C LEU A 84 -1.92 4.41 -3.81
N LYS A 85 -1.38 3.26 -3.39
CA LYS A 85 0.08 3.04 -3.41
C LYS A 85 0.66 3.13 -4.83
N ASP A 86 -0.05 2.61 -5.85
CA ASP A 86 0.38 2.68 -7.24
C ASP A 86 0.41 4.13 -7.75
N ARG A 87 -0.59 4.92 -7.36
CA ARG A 87 -0.65 6.35 -7.67
C ARG A 87 0.49 7.13 -7.00
N ILE A 88 0.83 6.82 -5.75
CA ILE A 88 1.97 7.42 -5.06
C ILE A 88 3.29 7.07 -5.77
N GLY A 89 3.50 5.80 -6.12
CA GLY A 89 4.66 5.37 -6.89
C GLY A 89 4.77 6.05 -8.25
N LEU A 90 3.63 6.35 -8.90
CA LEU A 90 3.61 7.12 -10.14
C LEU A 90 3.99 8.59 -9.92
N GLU A 91 3.50 9.24 -8.86
CA GLU A 91 3.89 10.62 -8.52
C GLU A 91 5.38 10.73 -8.19
N MET A 92 5.95 9.75 -7.47
CA MET A 92 7.40 9.63 -7.25
C MET A 92 8.17 9.58 -8.59
N LYS A 93 7.74 8.71 -9.52
CA LYS A 93 8.38 8.59 -10.84
C LYS A 93 8.30 9.88 -11.64
N LYS A 94 7.15 10.56 -11.63
CA LYS A 94 6.99 11.86 -12.28
C LYS A 94 7.91 12.91 -11.68
N TYR A 95 8.02 12.94 -10.35
CA TYR A 95 8.89 13.88 -9.65
C TYR A 95 10.35 13.67 -10.04
N PHE A 96 10.87 12.44 -9.95
CA PHE A 96 12.26 12.15 -10.31
C PHE A 96 12.53 12.11 -11.82
N GLY A 97 11.52 11.99 -12.68
CA GLY A 97 11.67 12.07 -14.13
C GLY A 97 12.75 11.12 -14.66
N THR A 98 13.82 11.67 -15.25
CA THR A 98 14.95 10.91 -15.82
C THR A 98 16.03 10.54 -14.81
N ASP A 99 15.85 10.85 -13.52
CA ASP A 99 16.75 10.40 -12.45
C ASP A 99 16.46 8.93 -12.11
N PHE A 100 16.83 8.05 -13.05
CA PHE A 100 16.57 6.62 -12.95
C PHE A 100 17.28 5.97 -11.77
N LYS A 101 18.36 6.57 -11.27
CA LYS A 101 19.06 6.07 -10.09
C LYS A 101 18.15 6.17 -8.86
N ARG A 102 17.62 7.37 -8.57
CA ARG A 102 16.71 7.58 -7.42
C ARG A 102 15.39 6.82 -7.58
N VAL A 103 14.84 6.77 -8.80
CA VAL A 103 13.65 5.95 -9.07
C VAL A 103 13.92 4.48 -8.77
N LYS A 104 15.03 3.91 -9.25
CA LYS A 104 15.37 2.50 -9.03
C LYS A 104 15.61 2.22 -7.55
N HIS A 105 16.29 3.12 -6.85
CA HIS A 105 16.54 3.03 -5.42
C HIS A 105 15.20 2.96 -4.65
N ALA A 106 14.32 3.96 -4.81
CA ALA A 106 13.01 3.98 -4.15
C ALA A 106 12.14 2.74 -4.47
N LEU A 107 12.16 2.24 -5.71
CA LEU A 107 11.45 1.01 -6.08
C LEU A 107 12.01 -0.23 -5.38
N LYS A 108 13.33 -0.33 -5.20
CA LYS A 108 13.93 -1.42 -4.44
C LYS A 108 13.60 -1.33 -2.95
N VAL A 109 13.61 -0.11 -2.40
CA VAL A 109 13.24 0.12 -0.99
C VAL A 109 11.79 -0.33 -0.77
N ALA A 110 10.87 0.08 -1.65
CA ALA A 110 9.48 -0.36 -1.59
C ALA A 110 9.35 -1.89 -1.66
N ARG A 111 10.14 -2.58 -2.50
CA ARG A 111 10.13 -4.05 -2.58
C ARG A 111 10.57 -4.72 -1.26
N TYR A 112 11.61 -4.21 -0.61
CA TYR A 112 12.01 -4.72 0.70
C TYR A 112 10.99 -4.39 1.79
N ALA A 113 10.42 -3.18 1.74
CA ALA A 113 9.37 -2.76 2.66
C ALA A 113 8.11 -3.64 2.55
N GLU A 114 7.68 -4.03 1.35
CA GLU A 114 6.60 -5.00 1.16
C GLU A 114 6.90 -6.37 1.79
N ALA A 115 8.14 -6.86 1.66
CA ALA A 115 8.54 -8.13 2.24
C ALA A 115 8.54 -8.08 3.77
N LEU A 116 8.99 -6.97 4.36
CA LEU A 116 8.97 -6.73 5.80
C LEU A 116 7.54 -6.59 6.33
N LEU A 117 6.70 -5.77 5.67
CA LEU A 117 5.28 -5.59 6.02
C LEU A 117 4.53 -6.92 6.12
N LYS A 118 4.77 -7.82 5.17
CA LYS A 118 4.10 -9.13 5.12
C LYS A 118 4.38 -10.00 6.36
N ALA A 119 5.55 -9.85 6.97
CA ALA A 119 6.00 -10.69 8.08
C ALA A 119 5.88 -10.01 9.44
N GLU A 120 6.22 -8.73 9.54
CA GLU A 120 6.28 -8.00 10.81
C GLU A 120 4.96 -7.31 11.18
N GLY A 121 4.08 -7.08 10.19
CA GLY A 121 2.92 -6.22 10.36
C GLY A 121 3.30 -4.74 10.31
N GLY A 122 2.30 -3.87 10.25
CA GLY A 122 2.46 -2.43 10.01
C GLY A 122 1.34 -1.89 9.15
N ASP A 123 1.29 -0.59 8.93
CA ASP A 123 0.34 0.01 7.99
C ASP A 123 0.94 0.02 6.56
N PRO A 124 0.38 -0.74 5.60
CA PRO A 124 0.96 -0.84 4.26
C PRO A 124 0.99 0.48 3.50
N LEU A 125 0.01 1.35 3.72
CA LEU A 125 -0.06 2.62 3.01
C LEU A 125 0.99 3.59 3.54
N ILE A 126 1.17 3.67 4.86
CA ILE A 126 2.19 4.53 5.48
C ILE A 126 3.58 4.09 5.04
N VAL A 127 3.89 2.80 5.19
CA VAL A 127 5.22 2.28 4.90
C VAL A 127 5.57 2.39 3.41
N LEU A 128 4.66 2.02 2.51
CA LEU A 128 4.94 2.08 1.07
C LEU A 128 4.96 3.52 0.55
N ALA A 129 4.11 4.40 1.07
CA ALA A 129 4.20 5.82 0.74
C ALA A 129 5.53 6.41 1.18
N ALA A 130 5.98 6.12 2.41
CA ALA A 130 7.26 6.58 2.90
C ALA A 130 8.43 5.97 2.09
N ALA A 131 8.36 4.69 1.72
CA ALA A 131 9.37 4.05 0.87
C ALA A 131 9.50 4.72 -0.50
N TYR A 132 8.39 5.09 -1.14
CA TYR A 132 8.44 5.82 -2.41
C TYR A 132 8.91 7.28 -2.25
N LEU A 133 8.63 7.92 -1.12
CA LEU A 133 8.79 9.38 -0.98
C LEU A 133 9.95 9.82 -0.09
N HIS A 134 10.66 8.92 0.61
CA HIS A 134 11.68 9.32 1.60
C HIS A 134 12.78 10.22 1.03
N GLU A 135 13.30 9.91 -0.16
CA GLU A 135 14.33 10.72 -0.83
C GLU A 135 13.79 11.90 -1.66
N ILE A 136 12.48 12.22 -1.59
CA ILE A 136 11.90 13.26 -2.45
C ILE A 136 12.50 14.65 -2.20
N GLY A 137 13.02 14.86 -0.99
CA GLY A 137 13.70 16.08 -0.57
C GLY A 137 15.04 16.34 -1.27
N ILE A 138 15.68 15.33 -1.88
CA ILE A 138 17.06 15.48 -2.40
C ILE A 138 17.19 16.63 -3.41
N ARG A 139 16.24 16.79 -4.33
CA ARG A 139 16.33 17.83 -5.37
C ARG A 139 16.28 19.24 -4.80
N GLU A 140 15.38 19.49 -3.84
CA GLU A 140 15.29 20.80 -3.20
C GLU A 140 16.48 21.00 -2.24
N ALA A 141 16.98 19.94 -1.61
CA ALA A 141 18.21 19.99 -0.83
C ALA A 141 19.43 20.41 -1.66
N GLU A 142 19.64 19.77 -2.82
CA GLU A 142 20.69 20.12 -3.78
C GLU A 142 20.56 21.55 -4.29
N LYS A 143 19.33 21.99 -4.60
CA LYS A 143 19.05 23.32 -5.13
C LYS A 143 19.24 24.44 -4.11
N LYS A 144 18.82 24.23 -2.86
CA LYS A 144 18.84 25.25 -1.80
C LYS A 144 20.16 25.29 -1.04
N TYR A 145 20.77 24.13 -0.80
CA TYR A 145 21.95 23.98 0.06
C TYR A 145 23.20 23.50 -0.70
N GLY A 146 23.08 23.16 -1.99
CA GLY A 146 24.20 22.62 -2.77
C GLY A 146 24.64 21.23 -2.33
N SER A 147 23.79 20.50 -1.58
CA SER A 147 24.15 19.21 -0.96
C SER A 147 22.96 18.27 -0.86
N PRO A 148 23.12 16.97 -1.17
CA PRO A 148 22.10 15.95 -0.95
C PRO A 148 22.14 15.37 0.48
N ALA A 149 22.80 16.02 1.44
CA ALA A 149 22.98 15.46 2.79
C ALA A 149 21.65 15.24 3.52
N GLY A 150 21.57 14.16 4.30
CA GLY A 150 20.36 13.73 5.01
C GLY A 150 19.60 14.82 5.77
N PRO A 151 20.27 15.66 6.60
CA PRO A 151 19.57 16.72 7.33
C PRO A 151 18.82 17.73 6.44
N TYR A 152 19.30 17.98 5.22
CA TYR A 152 18.59 18.86 4.28
C TYR A 152 17.43 18.15 3.60
N GLN A 153 17.56 16.86 3.32
CA GLN A 153 16.45 16.06 2.80
C GLN A 153 15.31 15.97 3.82
N GLU A 154 15.64 15.79 5.10
CA GLU A 154 14.70 15.73 6.21
C GLU A 154 13.92 17.04 6.40
N ILE A 155 14.52 18.18 6.06
CA ILE A 155 13.84 19.49 6.04
C ILE A 155 12.91 19.62 4.83
N GLU A 156 13.39 19.24 3.64
CA GLU A 156 12.73 19.51 2.36
C GLU A 156 11.71 18.42 1.93
N GLY A 157 11.88 17.19 2.43
CA GLY A 157 11.06 16.02 2.08
C GLY A 157 9.61 16.11 2.57
N PRO A 158 9.35 16.35 3.86
CA PRO A 158 7.99 16.40 4.41
C PRO A 158 7.02 17.34 3.68
N PRO A 159 7.35 18.61 3.36
CA PRO A 159 6.42 19.49 2.66
C PRO A 159 6.10 19.01 1.23
N LEU A 160 7.06 18.40 0.53
CA LEU A 160 6.85 17.83 -0.80
C LEU A 160 5.97 16.57 -0.75
N ALA A 161 6.23 15.68 0.21
CA ALA A 161 5.45 14.47 0.43
C ALA A 161 3.99 14.83 0.78
N ARG A 162 3.79 15.79 1.70
CA ARG A 162 2.47 16.30 2.06
C ARG A 162 1.68 16.78 0.84
N ALA A 163 2.29 17.63 0.01
CA ALA A 163 1.63 18.16 -1.17
C ALA A 163 1.19 17.07 -2.16
N ILE A 164 2.00 16.01 -2.33
CA ILE A 164 1.63 14.86 -3.18
C ILE A 164 0.45 14.11 -2.57
N LEU A 165 0.52 13.77 -1.28
CA LEU A 165 -0.48 12.95 -0.61
C LEU A 165 -1.84 13.68 -0.49
N GLU A 166 -1.83 15.00 -0.25
CA GLU A 166 -3.05 15.82 -0.24
C GLU A 166 -3.75 15.83 -1.60
N ARG A 167 -3.00 15.95 -2.71
CA ARG A 167 -3.56 15.85 -4.08
C ARG A 167 -4.14 14.47 -4.39
N LEU A 168 -3.63 13.43 -3.73
CA LEU A 168 -4.14 12.07 -3.85
C LEU A 168 -5.31 11.78 -2.89
N HIS A 169 -5.72 12.76 -2.09
CA HIS A 169 -6.78 12.69 -1.09
C HIS A 169 -6.51 11.67 0.03
N VAL A 170 -5.25 11.53 0.44
CA VAL A 170 -4.88 10.75 1.64
C VAL A 170 -5.35 11.50 2.89
N SER A 171 -5.80 10.76 3.91
CA SER A 171 -6.27 11.36 5.15
C SER A 171 -5.12 12.00 5.95
N LEU A 172 -5.40 13.14 6.60
CA LEU A 172 -4.39 13.90 7.34
C LEU A 172 -3.60 13.08 8.38
N PRO A 173 -4.20 12.18 9.19
CA PRO A 173 -3.44 11.38 10.14
C PRO A 173 -2.36 10.50 9.48
N LEU A 174 -2.66 9.93 8.30
CA LEU A 174 -1.69 9.13 7.55
C LEU A 174 -0.60 10.03 6.94
N ILE A 175 -0.99 11.19 6.42
CA ILE A 175 -0.03 12.18 5.89
C ILE A 175 0.94 12.62 6.97
N ASP A 176 0.44 12.91 8.17
CA ASP A 176 1.26 13.38 9.28
C ASP A 176 2.29 12.32 9.70
N GLU A 177 1.89 11.05 9.81
CA GLU A 177 2.83 9.96 10.11
C GLU A 177 3.85 9.72 8.99
N ILE A 178 3.42 9.74 7.72
CA ILE A 178 4.34 9.61 6.57
C ILE A 178 5.35 10.78 6.57
N CYS A 179 4.89 12.00 6.82
CA CYS A 179 5.75 13.17 6.88
C CYS A 179 6.71 13.14 8.07
N ASP A 180 6.27 12.64 9.23
CA ASP A 180 7.14 12.41 10.39
C ASP A 180 8.26 11.45 9.98
N ILE A 181 7.92 10.26 9.48
CA ILE A 181 8.91 9.25 9.05
C ILE A 181 9.92 9.84 8.06
N ILE A 182 9.46 10.56 7.03
CA ILE A 182 10.35 11.19 6.03
C ILE A 182 11.24 12.28 6.67
N GLY A 183 10.72 13.00 7.66
CA GLY A 183 11.40 14.11 8.32
C GLY A 183 12.54 13.70 9.25
N HIS A 184 12.72 12.41 9.53
CA HIS A 184 13.84 11.93 10.36
C HIS A 184 14.37 10.55 9.95
N HIS A 185 14.20 10.14 8.69
CA HIS A 185 14.61 8.82 8.21
C HIS A 185 16.14 8.58 8.20
N HIS A 186 16.97 9.62 8.19
CA HIS A 186 18.41 9.54 8.40
C HIS A 186 18.82 9.75 9.87
N SER A 187 17.90 10.26 10.69
CA SER A 187 18.10 10.66 12.08
C SER A 187 17.13 9.90 13.01
N PRO A 188 17.20 8.54 13.08
CA PRO A 188 16.28 7.75 13.89
C PRO A 188 16.35 8.14 15.36
N ARG A 189 15.19 8.24 16.01
CA ARG A 189 15.02 8.51 17.44
C ARG A 189 15.36 7.25 18.26
N THR A 190 15.42 7.43 19.58
CA THR A 190 15.66 6.30 20.52
C THR A 190 14.55 5.26 20.45
N GLU A 191 13.31 5.72 20.30
CA GLU A 191 12.13 4.89 20.14
C GLU A 191 11.41 5.33 18.86
N GLU A 192 11.11 4.36 18.00
CA GLU A 192 10.49 4.59 16.70
C GLU A 192 9.28 3.67 16.54
N THR A 193 8.36 4.06 15.66
CA THR A 193 7.22 3.21 15.31
C THR A 193 7.67 1.99 14.51
N LEU A 194 6.84 0.96 14.46
CA LEU A 194 7.07 -0.19 13.58
C LEU A 194 7.13 0.24 12.11
N ASN A 195 6.28 1.18 11.69
CA ASN A 195 6.26 1.70 10.32
C ASN A 195 7.59 2.38 9.96
N PHE A 196 8.13 3.21 10.86
CA PHE A 196 9.45 3.82 10.69
C PHE A 196 10.53 2.73 10.59
N GLN A 197 10.54 1.79 11.52
CA GLN A 197 11.56 0.74 11.58
C GLN A 197 11.57 -0.12 10.31
N ILE A 198 10.40 -0.41 9.73
CA ILE A 198 10.30 -1.13 8.46
C ILE A 198 10.91 -0.34 7.31
N LEU A 199 10.61 0.96 7.20
CA LEU A 199 11.23 1.80 6.17
C LEU A 199 12.75 1.84 6.34
N TYR A 200 13.20 2.11 7.57
CA TYR A 200 14.62 2.27 7.89
C TYR A 200 15.43 1.00 7.56
N GLU A 201 14.87 -0.17 7.88
CA GLU A 201 15.48 -1.45 7.51
C GLU A 201 15.43 -1.73 6.01
N ALA A 202 14.33 -1.39 5.34
CA ALA A 202 14.22 -1.55 3.89
C ALA A 202 15.26 -0.72 3.13
N ASP A 203 15.44 0.55 3.52
CA ASP A 203 16.46 1.43 2.96
C ASP A 203 17.87 0.90 3.24
N ALA A 204 18.14 0.48 4.49
CA ALA A 204 19.42 -0.12 4.83
C ALA A 204 19.75 -1.38 4.01
N LEU A 205 18.77 -2.25 3.73
CA LEU A 205 18.97 -3.43 2.87
C LEU A 205 19.36 -3.05 1.45
N VAL A 206 18.74 -2.00 0.88
CA VAL A 206 19.09 -1.52 -0.45
C VAL A 206 20.46 -0.87 -0.46
N ASN A 207 20.77 -0.04 0.54
CA ASN A 207 22.09 0.56 0.69
C ASN A 207 23.18 -0.51 0.81
N MET A 208 22.92 -1.59 1.56
CA MET A 208 23.82 -2.74 1.60
C MET A 208 23.97 -3.41 0.23
N GLU A 209 22.89 -3.60 -0.54
CA GLU A 209 22.95 -4.19 -1.90
C GLU A 209 23.70 -3.28 -2.90
N GLU A 210 23.64 -1.96 -2.72
CA GLU A 210 24.21 -0.96 -3.65
C GLU A 210 25.61 -0.48 -3.26
N GLU A 211 26.06 -0.73 -2.02
CA GLU A 211 27.44 -0.52 -1.56
C GLU A 211 28.41 -1.39 -2.38
N ASN A 212 29.24 -0.76 -3.21
CA ASN A 212 30.32 -1.42 -3.96
C ASN A 212 31.61 -1.47 -3.12
N GLY A 213 32.17 -2.65 -2.87
CA GLY A 213 33.50 -2.80 -2.27
C GLY A 213 33.64 -4.00 -1.32
N PRO A 214 34.87 -4.28 -0.85
CA PRO A 214 35.11 -5.32 0.16
C PRO A 214 34.38 -4.95 1.45
N LYS A 215 33.47 -5.82 1.84
CA LYS A 215 32.61 -5.69 3.00
C LYS A 215 33.32 -6.23 4.23
N ASP A 216 33.73 -5.33 5.14
CA ASP A 216 34.22 -5.74 6.45
C ASP A 216 33.08 -6.37 7.25
N ARG A 217 33.19 -7.68 7.49
CA ARG A 217 32.17 -8.48 8.17
C ARG A 217 31.96 -8.05 9.61
N GLU A 218 32.99 -7.57 10.30
CA GLU A 218 32.87 -7.12 11.69
C GLU A 218 32.14 -5.78 11.76
N ALA A 219 32.52 -4.82 10.91
CA ALA A 219 31.83 -3.54 10.79
C ALA A 219 30.37 -3.69 10.36
N LEU A 220 30.08 -4.61 9.42
CA LEU A 220 28.72 -4.90 8.98
C LEU A 220 27.89 -5.61 10.05
N LYS A 221 28.47 -6.57 10.80
CA LYS A 221 27.78 -7.17 11.95
C LYS A 221 27.41 -6.12 13.01
N GLY A 222 28.32 -5.18 13.29
CA GLY A 222 28.06 -4.05 14.19
C GLY A 222 26.95 -3.12 13.69
N ARG A 223 26.91 -2.81 12.39
CA ARG A 223 25.81 -2.05 11.77
C ARG A 223 24.49 -2.82 11.80
N THR A 224 24.52 -4.14 11.62
CA THR A 224 23.29 -4.93 11.57
C THR A 224 22.54 -4.95 12.90
N SER A 225 23.25 -4.98 14.03
CA SER A 225 22.60 -5.04 15.35
C SER A 225 21.95 -3.73 15.78
N THR A 226 22.39 -2.59 15.23
CA THR A 226 21.81 -1.27 15.53
C THR A 226 20.70 -0.87 14.57
N VAL A 227 20.81 -1.30 13.30
CA VAL A 227 19.85 -0.96 12.25
C VAL A 227 18.68 -1.93 12.19
N PHE A 228 18.95 -3.25 12.23
CA PHE A 228 17.90 -4.27 12.09
C PHE A 228 17.38 -4.70 13.47
N LYS A 229 16.18 -4.25 13.81
CA LYS A 229 15.46 -4.61 15.03
C LYS A 229 14.43 -5.71 14.78
N THR A 230 13.77 -5.72 13.62
CA THR A 230 12.76 -6.73 13.27
C THR A 230 13.38 -8.12 13.01
N ALA A 231 12.57 -9.18 13.15
CA ALA A 231 13.07 -10.54 12.92
C ALA A 231 13.38 -10.76 11.43
N THR A 232 12.50 -10.29 10.55
CA THR A 232 12.63 -10.40 9.10
C THR A 232 13.77 -9.55 8.56
N GLY A 233 13.96 -8.33 9.08
CA GLY A 233 15.07 -7.46 8.70
C GLY A 233 16.42 -8.11 8.99
N LYS A 234 16.58 -8.68 10.20
CA LYS A 234 17.80 -9.43 10.57
C LYS A 234 18.06 -10.60 9.63
N ALA A 235 17.04 -11.41 9.35
CA ALA A 235 17.16 -12.56 8.46
C ALA A 235 17.51 -12.16 7.01
N LEU A 236 16.92 -11.07 6.49
CA LEU A 236 17.23 -10.56 5.15
C LEU A 236 18.64 -10.00 5.08
N ALA A 237 19.09 -9.26 6.09
CA ALA A 237 20.44 -8.71 6.17
C ALA A 237 21.49 -9.83 6.24
N GLU A 238 21.27 -10.85 7.07
CA GLU A 238 22.13 -12.04 7.13
C GLU A 238 22.21 -12.75 5.78
N LYS A 239 21.08 -12.93 5.10
CA LYS A 239 21.03 -13.55 3.78
C LYS A 239 21.85 -12.77 2.75
N LEU A 240 21.75 -11.45 2.71
CA LEU A 240 22.54 -10.61 1.81
C LEU A 240 24.05 -10.76 2.07
N LEU A 241 24.45 -10.72 3.35
CA LEU A 241 25.84 -10.93 3.76
C LEU A 241 26.37 -12.30 3.34
N LEU A 242 25.54 -13.35 3.37
CA LEU A 242 25.93 -14.70 2.95
C LEU A 242 25.97 -14.84 1.42
N SER A 243 25.02 -14.25 0.68
CA SER A 243 24.96 -14.37 -0.78
C SER A 243 26.13 -13.73 -1.52
N GLU A 244 26.76 -12.72 -0.93
CA GLU A 244 27.96 -12.10 -1.51
C GLU A 244 29.24 -12.92 -1.24
N THR A 245 29.22 -13.79 -0.24
CA THR A 245 30.38 -14.64 0.08
C THR A 245 30.53 -15.82 -0.89
N SER A 246 29.43 -16.31 -1.46
CA SER A 246 29.45 -17.36 -2.49
C SER A 246 29.87 -16.85 -3.87
N ALA A 247 29.72 -15.54 -4.14
CA ALA A 247 30.22 -14.90 -5.35
C ALA A 247 31.73 -14.57 -5.29
N ALA A 248 32.36 -14.66 -4.12
CA ALA A 248 33.76 -14.29 -3.88
C ALA A 248 34.77 -15.46 -3.87
N HIS A 249 34.43 -16.65 -4.40
CA HIS A 249 35.43 -17.71 -4.59
C HIS A 249 36.25 -17.49 -5.89
N PRO A 250 37.59 -17.55 -5.84
CA PRO A 250 38.44 -17.16 -6.97
C PRO A 250 38.49 -18.25 -8.04
N LYS A 251 38.50 -17.81 -9.31
CA LYS A 251 39.18 -18.58 -10.36
C LYS A 251 40.63 -18.75 -9.94
N GLY A 252 41.06 -19.98 -9.65
CA GLY A 252 42.48 -20.28 -9.49
C GLY A 252 42.78 -21.57 -8.74
N SER A 253 42.84 -22.67 -9.47
CA SER A 253 44.02 -23.57 -9.54
C SER A 253 43.90 -24.42 -10.80
#